data_AF-A0A3Q3WCJ8-F1
#
_entry.id   AF-A0A3Q3WCJ8-F1
#
_cell.length_a   1.000
_cell.length_b   1.000
_cell.length_c   1.000
_cell.angle_alpha   90.00
_cell.angle_beta   90.00
_cell.angle_gamma   90.00
#
_symmetry.space_group_name_H-M   'P 1'
#
loop_
_entity.id
_entity.type
_entity.pdbx_description
1 polymer ?
#
loop_
_entity_poly.entity_id
_entity_poly.type
_entity_poly.pdbx_seq_one_letter_code
_entity_poly.pdbx_strand_id
1 'polypeptide(L)'
;FFIYLTLTCINVCIGYHSNCFVSAQNSHTGPCPHGPTGCFFHTSSRCANKEDLYGVLGVSRTASQKDIKKAYYQLAKKYHPDTNPDDPEAKEKFAKLAEAYEVLSDEVKRKQYDLYGSAGFDPNRAGAGQQQYYRARGASIDPEELFRKIFGEFTGGMGFGNIQNMFEQRPEFVMELTFSEAAKGANKELSVNIDDTCPRCNGGGSEPGTKVSQCHYCNGTGMESINTGPFMMRSTCRRCGGKGSIVNTPCALCRGSGQTKKRQTVTVPVPAGVGDGQTVRMSVGRREILITFRVQRSPVFRRDGINIHSDVFISIAQAILGGTATAQGLYETISIVIPPACQADQVICLQGKGIRRMNSYSYGDHYVHIKIRVPKKLTRRQRSLLLTYAEDETDVHGTVNGVDASKGKRGSSAPGSKSTSSEEQQDKKQEKEEGGFLSKLKKFFS
;
A
#
# COMPACT_ATOMS: atom_id res chain seq x y z
N PHE A 1 -41.27 -0.50 15.57
CA PHE A 1 -40.89 0.79 16.17
C PHE A 1 -39.94 1.50 15.20
N PHE A 2 -40.43 2.59 14.61
CA PHE A 2 -39.76 3.60 13.79
C PHE A 2 -38.45 4.12 14.46
N ILE A 3 -37.44 4.75 13.84
CA ILE A 3 -36.98 5.07 12.47
C ILE A 3 -35.62 5.79 12.65
N TYR A 4 -34.68 5.59 11.72
CA TYR A 4 -33.67 6.52 11.15
C TYR A 4 -32.79 7.50 11.99
N LEU A 5 -31.47 7.40 11.71
CA LEU A 5 -30.60 8.37 11.00
C LEU A 5 -30.03 9.63 11.73
N THR A 6 -28.68 9.64 11.78
CA THR A 6 -27.69 10.73 11.60
C THR A 6 -28.00 12.17 12.07
N LEU A 7 -27.03 12.77 12.77
CA LEU A 7 -26.46 14.08 12.38
C LEU A 7 -25.14 14.38 13.13
N THR A 8 -24.07 14.53 12.34
CA THR A 8 -22.84 15.25 12.65
C THR A 8 -23.09 16.75 12.64
N CYS A 9 -22.57 17.51 13.60
CA CYS A 9 -22.29 18.94 13.45
C CYS A 9 -20.95 19.30 14.10
N ILE A 10 -20.13 19.96 13.28
CA ILE A 10 -18.81 20.56 13.53
C ILE A 10 -19.00 22.04 13.86
N ASN A 11 -18.21 22.58 14.80
CA ASN A 11 -17.53 23.91 14.78
C ASN A 11 -17.13 24.27 16.23
N VAL A 12 -15.83 24.34 16.60
CA VAL A 12 -14.83 25.38 16.30
C VAL A 12 -15.21 26.77 16.85
N CYS A 13 -14.49 27.21 17.90
CA CYS A 13 -14.04 28.59 18.21
C CYS A 13 -13.12 28.49 19.45
N ILE A 14 -11.80 28.70 19.40
CA ILE A 14 -11.00 29.95 19.26
C ILE A 14 -10.92 30.79 20.56
N GLY A 15 -9.68 31.13 20.96
CA GLY A 15 -9.30 32.16 21.94
C GLY A 15 -8.58 31.58 23.17
N TYR A 16 -7.25 31.47 23.28
CA TYR A 16 -6.14 32.45 23.18
C TYR A 16 -6.21 33.64 24.16
N HIS A 17 -5.35 33.53 25.18
CA HIS A 17 -4.39 34.54 25.68
C HIS A 17 -4.80 35.61 26.74
N SER A 18 -4.05 35.57 27.85
CA SER A 18 -3.26 36.68 28.46
C SER A 18 -3.68 37.29 29.80
N ASN A 19 -2.72 37.19 30.74
CA ASN A 19 -2.18 38.22 31.65
C ASN A 19 -3.03 38.82 32.78
N CYS A 20 -2.55 38.65 34.02
CA CYS A 20 -1.92 39.69 34.88
C CYS A 20 -1.92 39.21 36.35
N PHE A 21 -0.77 39.08 37.01
CA PHE A 21 -0.03 40.11 37.76
C PHE A 21 -0.58 40.34 39.17
N VAL A 22 0.15 39.89 40.22
CA VAL A 22 -0.05 40.35 41.60
C VAL A 22 1.31 40.38 42.35
N SER A 23 1.75 41.61 42.65
CA SER A 23 2.67 42.00 43.74
C SER A 23 1.98 41.73 45.11
N ALA A 24 2.57 41.64 46.30
CA ALA A 24 3.79 42.23 46.85
C ALA A 24 3.97 41.74 48.32
N GLN A 25 5.21 41.87 48.81
CA GLN A 25 5.60 42.37 50.16
C GLN A 25 5.43 41.51 51.43
N ASN A 26 6.31 41.82 52.39
CA ASN A 26 6.76 41.03 53.53
C ASN A 26 6.75 41.91 54.83
N SER A 27 6.56 41.27 55.99
CA SER A 27 6.73 41.73 57.40
C SER A 27 5.71 42.75 57.95
N HIS A 28 5.11 42.65 59.16
CA HIS A 28 5.62 42.27 60.50
C HIS A 28 4.47 41.92 61.51
N THR A 29 4.80 41.17 62.59
CA THR A 29 4.08 40.91 63.89
C THR A 29 3.04 39.78 64.02
N GLY A 30 3.27 38.87 65.00
CA GLY A 30 2.49 37.65 65.34
C GLY A 30 1.36 37.85 66.36
N PRO A 31 0.85 36.84 67.12
CA PRO A 31 1.39 35.49 67.40
C PRO A 31 0.44 34.28 67.12
N CYS A 32 1.03 33.08 67.27
CA CYS A 32 0.60 31.66 67.20
C CYS A 32 -0.84 31.30 67.67
N PRO A 33 -1.44 30.10 67.32
CA PRO A 33 -0.77 28.78 67.24
C PRO A 33 -1.30 27.73 66.20
N HIS A 34 -0.57 26.61 66.14
CA HIS A 34 -0.90 25.27 65.61
C HIS A 34 -0.56 24.93 64.14
N GLY A 35 0.52 24.14 63.95
CA GLY A 35 0.84 23.40 62.73
C GLY A 35 -0.07 22.18 62.51
N PRO A 36 0.04 21.45 61.38
CA PRO A 36 1.25 20.65 61.10
C PRO A 36 1.70 20.55 59.61
N THR A 37 2.99 20.25 59.43
CA THR A 37 3.63 19.45 58.36
C THR A 37 3.13 19.55 56.90
N GLY A 38 3.90 20.24 56.05
CA GLY A 38 3.82 20.12 54.59
C GLY A 38 4.87 19.16 54.03
N CYS A 39 4.41 18.08 53.39
CA CYS A 39 5.23 17.17 52.60
C CYS A 39 5.66 17.85 51.29
N PHE A 40 6.96 18.00 51.07
CA PHE A 40 7.51 18.32 49.75
C PHE A 40 7.44 17.08 48.86
N PHE A 41 6.62 17.14 47.82
CA PHE A 41 6.67 16.18 46.72
C PHE A 41 7.96 16.42 45.92
N HIS A 42 8.97 15.59 46.17
CA HIS A 42 10.14 15.49 45.32
C HIS A 42 9.73 14.92 43.95
N THR A 43 9.90 15.72 42.90
CA THR A 43 9.93 15.24 41.52
C THR A 43 11.16 14.38 41.33
N SER A 44 10.92 13.07 41.13
CA SER A 44 11.78 12.09 40.45
C SER A 44 13.29 12.26 40.64
N SER A 45 13.85 11.41 41.50
CA SER A 45 15.22 10.93 41.44
C SER A 45 15.69 10.76 39.99
N ARG A 46 16.74 11.48 39.60
CA ARG A 46 17.58 11.10 38.46
C ARG A 46 18.11 9.70 38.75
N CYS A 47 17.54 8.69 38.11
CA CYS A 47 18.13 7.37 38.07
C CYS A 47 19.57 7.49 37.57
N ALA A 48 20.47 6.81 38.26
CA ALA A 48 21.91 6.86 38.09
C ALA A 48 22.34 6.83 36.61
N ASN A 49 23.26 7.74 36.28
CA ASN A 49 23.86 7.96 34.96
C ASN A 49 24.41 6.66 34.34
N LYS A 50 23.62 6.01 33.49
CA LYS A 50 24.15 5.32 32.31
C LYS A 50 23.91 6.28 31.15
N GLU A 51 24.96 6.70 30.45
CA GLU A 51 24.89 7.69 29.37
C GLU A 51 23.86 7.25 28.31
N ASP A 52 23.02 8.17 27.85
CA ASP A 52 22.07 7.89 26.76
C ASP A 52 22.83 7.44 25.51
N LEU A 53 22.54 6.24 24.97
CA LEU A 53 23.27 5.70 23.81
C LEU A 53 23.21 6.61 22.57
N TYR A 54 22.09 7.32 22.41
CA TYR A 54 21.93 8.36 21.39
C TYR A 54 22.84 9.57 21.62
N GLY A 55 23.03 9.96 22.89
CA GLY A 55 23.94 11.02 23.30
C GLY A 55 25.40 10.65 23.10
N VAL A 56 25.79 9.39 23.38
CA VAL A 56 27.14 8.87 23.14
C VAL A 56 27.53 8.95 21.66
N LEU A 57 26.58 8.65 20.76
CA LEU A 57 26.78 8.76 19.31
C LEU A 57 26.51 10.16 18.74
N GLY A 58 26.02 11.11 19.55
CA GLY A 58 25.72 12.47 19.13
C GLY A 58 24.57 12.58 18.11
N VAL A 59 23.61 11.66 18.14
CA VAL A 59 22.48 11.58 17.20
C VAL A 59 21.15 11.77 17.91
N SER A 60 20.13 12.26 17.19
CA SER A 60 18.77 12.38 17.75
C SER A 60 18.14 11.00 17.93
N ARG A 61 17.20 10.87 18.88
CA ARG A 61 16.40 9.64 19.06
C ARG A 61 15.58 9.27 17.81
N THR A 62 15.27 10.25 16.97
CA THR A 62 14.56 10.09 15.70
C THR A 62 15.47 9.74 14.51
N ALA A 63 16.78 9.59 14.72
CA ALA A 63 17.75 9.34 13.65
C ALA A 63 17.48 8.01 12.93
N SER A 64 17.66 8.01 11.60
CA SER A 64 17.58 6.79 10.80
C SER A 64 18.79 5.89 11.08
N GLN A 65 18.69 4.59 10.80
CA GLN A 65 19.85 3.68 10.94
C GLN A 65 21.06 4.14 10.12
N LYS A 66 20.83 4.79 8.98
CA LYS A 66 21.89 5.32 8.13
C LYS A 66 22.67 6.43 8.85
N ASP A 67 21.97 7.29 9.60
CA ASP A 67 22.56 8.39 10.34
C ASP A 67 23.34 7.88 11.55
N ILE A 68 22.80 6.88 12.27
CA ILE A 68 23.47 6.21 13.39
C ILE A 68 24.78 5.57 12.93
N LYS A 69 24.76 4.85 11.79
CA LYS A 69 25.96 4.24 11.20
C LYS A 69 26.99 5.28 10.77
N LYS A 70 26.55 6.39 10.20
CA LYS A 70 27.44 7.49 9.78
C LYS A 70 28.09 8.18 10.98
N ALA A 71 27.35 8.42 12.04
CA ALA A 71 27.86 9.04 13.27
C ALA A 71 28.87 8.13 13.97
N TYR A 72 28.58 6.84 14.10
CA TYR A 72 29.52 5.85 14.63
C TYR A 72 30.82 5.85 13.84
N TYR A 73 30.78 5.84 12.51
CA TYR A 73 31.98 5.85 11.67
C TYR A 73 32.87 7.08 11.90
N GLN A 74 32.26 8.26 12.04
CA GLN A 74 33.00 9.50 12.27
C GLN A 74 33.68 9.53 13.63
N LEU A 75 33.02 9.01 14.66
CA LEU A 75 33.54 8.98 16.03
C LEU A 75 34.55 7.84 16.23
N ALA A 76 34.29 6.67 15.67
CA ALA A 76 35.21 5.53 15.70
C ALA A 76 36.54 5.84 15.01
N LYS A 77 36.54 6.58 13.90
CA LYS A 77 37.77 7.04 13.24
C LYS A 77 38.56 8.05 14.09
N LYS A 78 37.85 8.91 14.82
CA LYS A 78 38.46 9.94 15.68
C LYS A 78 39.09 9.33 16.94
N TYR A 79 38.45 8.32 17.53
CA TYR A 79 38.88 7.71 18.80
C TYR A 79 39.52 6.33 18.61
N HIS A 80 39.96 5.98 17.40
CA HIS A 80 40.62 4.71 17.13
C HIS A 80 41.94 4.59 17.91
N PRO A 81 42.26 3.42 18.50
CA PRO A 81 43.50 3.21 19.25
C PRO A 81 44.76 3.48 18.41
N ASP A 82 44.75 3.14 17.11
CA ASP A 82 45.88 3.46 16.21
C ASP A 82 46.10 4.97 16.00
N THR A 83 45.04 5.79 16.07
CA THR A 83 45.15 7.24 15.87
C THR A 83 45.53 7.96 17.18
N ASN A 84 45.14 7.38 18.34
CA ASN A 84 45.44 7.92 19.67
C ASN A 84 45.98 6.80 20.58
N PRO A 85 47.23 6.34 20.38
CA PRO A 85 47.80 5.21 21.10
C PRO A 85 48.09 5.53 22.58
N ASP A 86 48.25 6.81 22.94
CA ASP A 86 48.70 7.24 24.27
C ASP A 86 47.57 7.77 25.18
N ASP A 87 46.33 7.83 24.68
CA ASP A 87 45.18 8.40 25.41
C ASP A 87 44.25 7.31 25.98
N PRO A 88 44.27 7.05 27.30
CA PRO A 88 43.37 6.07 27.92
C PRO A 88 41.89 6.48 27.80
N GLU A 89 41.60 7.79 27.76
CA GLU A 89 40.24 8.29 27.56
C GLU A 89 39.68 7.99 26.16
N ALA A 90 40.52 7.93 25.13
CA ALA A 90 40.09 7.63 23.77
C ALA A 90 39.61 6.16 23.68
N LYS A 91 40.31 5.26 24.37
CA LYS A 91 39.94 3.85 24.49
C LYS A 91 38.59 3.67 25.21
N GLU A 92 38.36 4.41 26.30
CA GLU A 92 37.08 4.39 27.00
C GLU A 92 35.92 4.93 26.15
N LYS A 93 36.14 6.05 25.45
CA LYS A 93 35.14 6.62 24.52
C LYS A 93 34.86 5.67 23.36
N PHE A 94 35.86 4.98 22.82
CA PHE A 94 35.70 3.98 21.78
C PHE A 94 34.88 2.77 22.25
N ALA A 95 35.14 2.27 23.46
CA ALA A 95 34.36 1.18 24.06
C ALA A 95 32.88 1.57 24.22
N LYS A 96 32.60 2.78 24.71
CA LYS A 96 31.23 3.31 24.84
C LYS A 96 30.53 3.47 23.48
N LEU A 97 31.25 3.90 22.45
CA LEU A 97 30.72 4.02 21.09
C LEU A 97 30.35 2.67 20.49
N ALA A 98 31.16 1.64 20.75
CA ALA A 98 30.90 0.27 20.29
C ALA A 98 29.65 -0.31 20.96
N GLU A 99 29.50 -0.13 22.28
CA GLU A 99 28.31 -0.54 23.03
C GLU A 99 27.04 0.15 22.52
N ALA A 100 27.10 1.47 22.31
CA ALA A 100 25.98 2.24 21.77
C ALA A 100 25.59 1.78 20.36
N TYR A 101 26.56 1.49 19.51
CA TYR A 101 26.29 1.01 18.16
C TYR A 101 25.68 -0.40 18.16
N GLU A 102 26.12 -1.31 19.02
CA GLU A 102 25.60 -2.68 19.07
C GLU A 102 24.10 -2.74 19.39
N VAL A 103 23.63 -1.86 20.27
CA VAL A 103 22.21 -1.78 20.64
C VAL A 103 21.40 -1.02 19.59
N LEU A 104 21.94 0.07 19.03
CA LEU A 104 21.21 0.93 18.09
C LEU A 104 21.27 0.46 16.63
N SER A 105 22.20 -0.42 16.26
CA SER A 105 22.30 -0.96 14.89
C SER A 105 21.19 -1.94 14.55
N ASP A 106 20.72 -2.72 15.53
CA ASP A 106 19.66 -3.71 15.35
C ASP A 106 18.29 -3.12 15.68
N GLU A 107 17.34 -3.16 14.75
CA GLU A 107 15.98 -2.63 14.96
C GLU A 107 15.28 -3.20 16.19
N VAL A 108 15.50 -4.48 16.46
CA VAL A 108 14.87 -5.19 17.58
C VAL A 108 15.45 -4.71 18.92
N LYS A 109 16.79 -4.60 19.02
CA LYS A 109 17.47 -4.10 20.24
C LYS A 109 17.19 -2.61 20.45
N ARG A 110 17.15 -1.82 19.38
CA ARG A 110 16.77 -0.40 19.44
C ARG A 110 15.37 -0.21 20.00
N LYS A 111 14.37 -0.96 19.50
CA LYS A 111 13.00 -0.89 20.03
C LYS A 111 12.93 -1.28 21.51
N GLN A 112 13.69 -2.28 21.94
CA GLN A 112 13.77 -2.67 23.35
C GLN A 112 14.38 -1.56 24.21
N TYR A 113 15.46 -0.94 23.74
CA TYR A 113 16.07 0.21 24.40
C TYR A 113 15.13 1.43 24.45
N ASP A 114 14.39 1.70 23.38
CA ASP A 114 13.43 2.80 23.33
C ASP A 114 12.23 2.59 24.27
N LEU A 115 11.84 1.33 24.52
CA LEU A 115 10.72 0.97 25.39
C LEU A 115 11.11 0.86 26.88
N TYR A 116 12.26 0.26 27.17
CA TYR A 116 12.67 -0.11 28.54
C TYR A 116 13.91 0.65 29.03
N GLY A 117 14.53 1.48 28.20
CA GLY A 117 15.78 2.19 28.50
C GLY A 117 16.95 1.23 28.75
N SER A 118 18.02 1.77 29.33
CA SER A 118 19.23 1.00 29.72
C SER A 118 18.97 -0.07 30.81
N ALA A 119 17.75 -0.13 31.37
CA ALA A 119 17.33 -1.12 32.37
C ALA A 119 16.88 -2.46 31.76
N GLY A 120 16.57 -2.50 30.46
CA GLY A 120 16.16 -3.72 29.75
C GLY A 120 17.30 -4.71 29.45
N PHE A 121 18.55 -4.28 29.66
CA PHE A 121 19.76 -5.06 29.39
C PHE A 121 20.53 -5.45 30.67
N ASP A 122 19.94 -5.24 31.85
CA ASP A 122 20.59 -5.54 33.14
C ASP A 122 20.49 -7.05 33.48
N PRO A 123 21.60 -7.80 33.54
CA PRO A 123 21.58 -9.25 33.71
C PRO A 123 21.07 -9.70 35.09
N ASN A 124 20.95 -8.78 36.05
CA ASN A 124 20.60 -9.10 37.45
C ASN A 124 19.11 -8.92 37.78
N ARG A 125 18.25 -8.64 36.79
CA ARG A 125 16.82 -8.37 37.01
C ARG A 125 15.88 -9.29 36.21
N ALA A 126 16.32 -10.52 35.96
CA ALA A 126 15.57 -11.52 35.21
C ALA A 126 14.44 -12.16 36.04
N GLY A 127 13.24 -11.58 35.93
CA GLY A 127 11.98 -12.29 36.19
C GLY A 127 11.65 -13.22 35.01
N ALA A 128 11.28 -14.46 35.31
CA ALA A 128 11.02 -15.52 34.34
C ALA A 128 9.93 -15.14 33.31
N GLY A 129 10.22 -15.31 32.01
CA GLY A 129 9.15 -15.44 31.02
C GLY A 129 9.46 -15.10 29.54
N GLN A 130 10.51 -14.33 29.21
CA GLN A 130 10.65 -13.81 27.84
C GLN A 130 12.11 -13.73 27.34
N GLN A 131 12.98 -14.67 27.73
CA GLN A 131 14.41 -14.61 27.38
C GLN A 131 14.96 -15.91 26.78
N GLN A 132 14.22 -16.50 25.85
CA GLN A 132 14.71 -17.64 25.05
C GLN A 132 15.44 -17.21 23.75
N TYR A 133 15.33 -15.96 23.29
CA TYR A 133 15.88 -15.57 21.98
C TYR A 133 17.29 -14.95 22.02
N TYR A 134 17.82 -14.62 23.21
CA TYR A 134 19.03 -13.80 23.35
C TYR A 134 20.24 -14.54 23.94
N ARG A 135 20.21 -15.87 24.05
CA ARG A 135 21.36 -16.64 24.57
C ARG A 135 22.25 -17.33 23.53
N ALA A 136 22.04 -17.05 22.24
CA ALA A 136 22.80 -17.67 21.16
C ALA A 136 23.78 -16.71 20.45
N ARG A 137 24.39 -15.74 21.16
CA ARG A 137 25.62 -15.05 20.71
C ARG A 137 26.29 -14.21 21.82
N GLY A 138 26.33 -14.72 23.04
CA GLY A 138 27.03 -14.08 24.16
C GLY A 138 28.52 -14.40 24.15
N ALA A 139 29.25 -13.87 23.17
CA ALA A 139 30.68 -13.59 23.33
C ALA A 139 30.79 -12.07 23.40
N SER A 140 31.44 -11.55 24.43
CA SER A 140 31.91 -10.17 24.45
C SER A 140 32.71 -9.93 23.18
N ILE A 141 32.09 -9.35 22.16
CA ILE A 141 32.76 -9.09 20.89
C ILE A 141 33.78 -8.00 21.20
N ASP A 142 35.06 -8.31 21.03
CA ASP A 142 36.10 -7.30 21.20
C ASP A 142 35.77 -6.12 20.28
N PRO A 143 35.75 -4.88 20.79
CA PRO A 143 35.34 -3.70 20.00
C PRO A 143 36.21 -3.54 18.74
N GLU A 144 37.43 -4.08 18.76
CA GLU A 144 38.37 -4.14 17.65
C GLU A 144 38.05 -5.25 16.62
N GLU A 145 37.45 -6.37 17.05
CA GLU A 145 36.93 -7.42 16.16
C GLU A 145 35.62 -6.99 15.49
N LEU A 146 34.75 -6.28 16.21
CA LEU A 146 33.55 -5.65 15.65
C LEU A 146 33.92 -4.61 14.59
N PHE A 147 34.92 -3.77 14.90
CA PHE A 147 35.47 -2.83 13.94
C PHE A 147 36.09 -3.57 12.75
N ARG A 148 36.96 -4.58 12.95
CA ARG A 148 37.56 -5.37 11.86
C ARG A 148 36.56 -6.15 11.02
N LYS A 149 35.44 -6.63 11.57
CA LYS A 149 34.41 -7.32 10.79
C LYS A 149 33.64 -6.36 9.89
N ILE A 150 33.35 -5.16 10.39
CA ILE A 150 32.62 -4.12 9.65
C ILE A 150 33.54 -3.35 8.70
N PHE A 151 34.77 -3.05 9.12
CA PHE A 151 35.80 -2.37 8.33
C PHE A 151 36.54 -3.33 7.40
N GLY A 152 36.79 -4.58 7.78
CA GLY A 152 37.40 -5.59 6.90
C GLY A 152 36.50 -5.92 5.70
N GLU A 153 35.19 -5.87 5.88
CA GLU A 153 34.20 -5.92 4.79
C GLU A 153 34.19 -4.64 3.92
N PHE A 154 34.80 -3.56 4.40
CA PHE A 154 34.86 -2.24 3.74
C PHE A 154 36.24 -1.88 3.14
N THR A 155 37.34 -2.40 3.70
CA THR A 155 38.73 -2.11 3.28
C THR A 155 39.47 -3.34 2.76
N GLY A 156 38.96 -4.55 3.01
CA GLY A 156 39.52 -5.81 2.52
C GLY A 156 38.82 -6.31 1.26
N GLY A 157 39.07 -5.67 0.11
CA GLY A 157 38.91 -6.33 -1.18
C GLY A 157 37.79 -5.88 -2.11
N MET A 158 37.02 -4.83 -1.81
CA MET A 158 36.04 -4.30 -2.77
C MET A 158 36.02 -2.77 -2.74
N GLY A 159 36.61 -2.16 -3.77
CA GLY A 159 36.73 -0.72 -3.91
C GLY A 159 35.39 0.02 -3.87
N PHE A 160 35.46 1.26 -3.39
CA PHE A 160 34.42 2.30 -3.33
C PHE A 160 33.65 2.60 -4.63
N GLY A 161 33.94 1.90 -5.74
CA GLY A 161 33.16 1.97 -6.99
C GLY A 161 31.89 1.12 -6.98
N ASN A 162 31.70 0.21 -6.02
CA ASN A 162 30.59 -0.75 -6.02
C ASN A 162 29.39 -0.40 -5.12
N ILE A 163 29.41 0.71 -4.38
CA ILE A 163 28.21 1.18 -3.66
C ILE A 163 27.13 1.66 -4.65
N GLN A 164 27.53 2.10 -5.85
CA GLN A 164 26.60 2.45 -6.93
C GLN A 164 25.77 1.22 -7.38
N ASN A 165 26.38 0.02 -7.38
CA ASN A 165 25.73 -1.21 -7.81
C ASN A 165 24.83 -1.85 -6.73
N MET A 166 24.96 -1.47 -5.46
CA MET A 166 23.95 -1.81 -4.43
C MET A 166 22.74 -0.86 -4.43
N PHE A 167 22.83 0.27 -5.15
CA PHE A 167 21.79 1.28 -5.29
C PHE A 167 21.27 1.43 -6.73
N GLU A 168 21.49 0.45 -7.61
CA GLU A 168 20.70 0.38 -8.84
C GLU A 168 19.26 0.08 -8.45
N GLN A 169 18.48 1.16 -8.31
CA GLN A 169 17.02 1.11 -8.22
C GLN A 169 16.55 0.26 -9.40
N ARG A 170 16.14 -0.97 -9.11
CA ARG A 170 15.51 -1.81 -10.12
C ARG A 170 14.34 -1.02 -10.65
N PRO A 171 14.26 -0.79 -11.96
CA PRO A 171 13.19 0.04 -12.50
C PRO A 171 11.86 -0.66 -12.19
N GLU A 172 11.04 0.03 -11.41
CA GLU A 172 9.70 -0.40 -11.04
C GLU A 172 8.72 0.13 -12.08
N PHE A 173 7.96 -0.77 -12.70
CA PHE A 173 6.90 -0.43 -13.62
C PHE A 173 5.56 -0.77 -12.99
N VAL A 174 4.58 0.12 -13.15
CA VAL A 174 3.21 -0.14 -12.74
C VAL A 174 2.41 -0.51 -13.97
N MET A 175 1.77 -1.67 -13.95
CA MET A 175 0.92 -2.14 -15.02
C MET A 175 -0.53 -2.20 -14.55
N GLU A 176 -1.41 -1.46 -15.22
CA GLU A 176 -2.84 -1.53 -14.96
C GLU A 176 -3.47 -2.70 -15.71
N LEU A 177 -4.29 -3.48 -15.01
CA LEU A 177 -5.01 -4.63 -15.53
C LEU A 177 -6.50 -4.47 -15.30
N THR A 178 -7.29 -4.97 -16.24
CA THR A 178 -8.72 -5.15 -15.97
C THR A 178 -8.93 -6.33 -15.02
N PHE A 179 -10.04 -6.35 -14.29
CA PHE A 179 -10.38 -7.46 -13.41
C PHE A 179 -10.37 -8.82 -14.12
N SER A 180 -10.93 -8.86 -15.34
CA SER A 180 -10.99 -10.07 -16.15
C SER A 180 -9.61 -10.54 -16.59
N GLU A 181 -8.72 -9.63 -16.98
CA GLU A 181 -7.31 -9.94 -17.30
C GLU A 181 -6.58 -10.50 -16.08
N ALA A 182 -6.72 -9.87 -14.92
CA ALA A 182 -6.07 -10.30 -13.69
C ALA A 182 -6.56 -11.70 -13.23
N ALA A 183 -7.86 -11.97 -13.39
CA ALA A 183 -8.45 -13.21 -12.96
C ALA A 183 -8.16 -14.39 -13.92
N LYS A 184 -8.18 -14.16 -15.25
CA LYS A 184 -7.89 -15.18 -16.27
C LYS A 184 -6.40 -15.39 -16.53
N GLY A 185 -5.58 -14.37 -16.29
CA GLY A 185 -4.23 -14.26 -16.83
C GLY A 185 -4.27 -13.74 -18.27
N ALA A 186 -3.25 -12.97 -18.65
CA ALA A 186 -3.14 -12.37 -19.97
C ALA A 186 -1.67 -12.10 -20.31
N ASN A 187 -1.34 -12.00 -21.59
CA ASN A 187 -0.04 -11.50 -22.04
C ASN A 187 -0.20 -10.03 -22.40
N LYS A 188 0.45 -9.13 -21.66
CA LYS A 188 0.32 -7.68 -21.88
C LYS A 188 1.66 -7.09 -22.28
N GLU A 189 1.65 -6.19 -23.26
CA GLU A 189 2.86 -5.55 -23.75
C GLU A 189 3.21 -4.33 -22.87
N LEU A 190 4.47 -4.26 -22.44
CA LEU A 190 5.02 -3.13 -21.71
C LEU A 190 6.17 -2.53 -22.53
N SER A 191 6.12 -1.22 -22.76
CA SER A 191 7.23 -0.51 -23.41
C SER A 191 8.23 -0.03 -22.35
N VAL A 192 9.44 -0.59 -22.38
CA VAL A 192 10.52 -0.28 -21.43
C VAL A 192 11.67 0.38 -22.19
N ASN A 193 12.24 1.41 -21.60
CA ASN A 193 13.48 2.01 -22.11
C ASN A 193 14.66 1.28 -21.47
N ILE A 194 15.36 0.47 -22.26
CA ILE A 194 16.52 -0.31 -21.80
C ILE A 194 17.76 0.25 -22.51
N ASP A 195 18.89 0.27 -21.79
CA ASP A 195 20.18 0.56 -22.39
C ASP A 195 20.62 -0.67 -23.18
N ASP A 196 20.50 -0.59 -24.51
CA ASP A 196 20.94 -1.63 -25.43
C ASP A 196 22.30 -1.27 -26.02
N THR A 197 22.96 -2.26 -26.62
CA THR A 197 24.21 -2.06 -27.35
C THR A 197 23.97 -1.07 -28.49
N CYS A 198 24.82 -0.05 -28.59
CA CYS A 198 24.68 0.96 -29.63
C CYS A 198 24.72 0.29 -31.02
N PRO A 199 23.68 0.44 -31.86
CA PRO A 199 23.60 -0.25 -33.15
C PRO A 199 24.63 0.27 -34.17
N ARG A 200 25.16 1.49 -33.96
CA ARG A 200 26.21 2.06 -34.82
C ARG A 200 27.58 1.45 -34.52
N CYS A 201 28.00 1.41 -33.25
CA CYS A 201 29.34 0.98 -32.87
C CYS A 201 29.41 -0.43 -32.28
N ASN A 202 28.29 -1.15 -32.16
CA ASN A 202 28.17 -2.48 -31.55
C ASN A 202 28.91 -2.60 -30.19
N GLY A 203 28.80 -1.57 -29.35
CA GLY A 203 29.45 -1.55 -28.03
C GLY A 203 30.89 -1.03 -28.02
N GLY A 204 31.55 -0.87 -29.16
CA GLY A 204 32.94 -0.41 -29.24
C GLY A 204 33.16 1.06 -28.83
N GLY A 205 32.12 1.87 -28.80
CA GLY A 205 32.20 3.29 -28.43
C GLY A 205 32.89 4.21 -29.44
N SER A 206 33.57 3.65 -30.45
CA SER A 206 34.21 4.37 -31.55
C SER A 206 33.31 4.46 -32.78
N GLU A 207 33.55 5.47 -33.61
CA GLU A 207 32.85 5.59 -34.89
C GLU A 207 33.27 4.45 -35.85
N PRO A 208 32.33 3.78 -36.54
CA PRO A 208 32.66 2.69 -37.46
C PRO A 208 33.67 3.14 -38.53
N GLY A 209 34.73 2.36 -38.73
CA GLY A 209 35.81 2.68 -39.67
C GLY A 209 36.95 3.52 -39.07
N THR A 210 36.84 3.96 -37.81
CA THR A 210 37.95 4.62 -37.11
C THR A 210 38.79 3.63 -36.32
N LYS A 211 40.12 3.81 -36.32
CA LYS A 211 41.04 2.95 -35.58
C LYS A 211 41.06 3.34 -34.10
N VAL A 212 40.86 2.35 -33.24
CA VAL A 212 41.03 2.48 -31.79
C VAL A 212 42.52 2.30 -31.49
N SER A 213 43.16 3.29 -30.85
CA SER A 213 44.57 3.21 -30.48
C SER A 213 44.73 2.62 -29.08
N GLN A 214 45.81 1.88 -28.85
CA GLN A 214 46.15 1.42 -27.50
C GLN A 214 46.56 2.61 -26.65
N CYS A 215 46.16 2.63 -25.38
CA CYS A 215 46.52 3.71 -24.48
C CYS A 215 48.02 3.68 -24.19
N HIS A 216 48.75 4.71 -24.64
CA HIS A 216 50.20 4.83 -24.44
C HIS A 216 50.62 4.94 -22.96
N TYR A 217 49.73 5.37 -22.07
CA TYR A 217 50.03 5.54 -20.65
C TYR A 217 50.01 4.24 -19.86
N CYS A 218 49.12 3.30 -20.22
CA CYS A 218 49.02 2.01 -19.56
C CYS A 218 49.41 0.83 -20.47
N ASN A 219 49.87 1.08 -21.69
CA ASN A 219 50.16 0.07 -22.71
C ASN A 219 49.04 -0.99 -22.82
N GLY A 220 47.78 -0.58 -22.86
CA GLY A 220 46.66 -1.53 -22.97
C GLY A 220 46.20 -2.19 -21.67
N THR A 221 46.95 -2.08 -20.56
CA THR A 221 46.62 -2.76 -19.30
C THR A 221 45.44 -2.15 -18.54
N GLY A 222 45.04 -0.92 -18.86
CA GLY A 222 43.95 -0.20 -18.21
C GLY A 222 44.28 0.31 -16.80
N MET A 223 45.45 -0.03 -16.24
CA MET A 223 45.88 0.39 -14.90
C MET A 223 47.20 1.18 -14.99
N GLU A 224 47.35 2.20 -14.14
CA GLU A 224 48.60 2.93 -13.94
C GLU A 224 49.13 2.65 -12.53
N SER A 225 50.43 2.35 -12.40
CA SER A 225 51.07 2.20 -11.08
C SER A 225 51.58 3.56 -10.65
N ILE A 226 50.98 4.12 -9.60
CA ILE A 226 51.44 5.36 -8.98
C ILE A 226 52.36 4.99 -7.83
N ASN A 227 53.64 5.32 -7.97
CA ASN A 227 54.63 5.11 -6.91
C ASN A 227 54.67 6.39 -6.07
N THR A 228 54.11 6.35 -4.86
CA THR A 228 54.22 7.43 -3.88
C THR A 228 54.99 6.90 -2.67
N GLY A 229 56.31 7.12 -2.65
CA GLY A 229 57.19 6.61 -1.61
C GLY A 229 57.40 5.08 -1.68
N PRO A 230 57.62 4.40 -0.55
CA PRO A 230 57.89 2.95 -0.52
C PRO A 230 56.67 2.07 -0.85
N PHE A 231 55.52 2.68 -1.18
CA PHE A 231 54.29 1.97 -1.51
C PHE A 231 53.94 2.17 -3.00
N MET A 232 53.77 1.06 -3.72
CA MET A 232 53.25 1.06 -5.10
C MET A 232 51.74 0.82 -5.07
N MET A 233 50.97 1.78 -5.58
CA MET A 233 49.51 1.67 -5.64
C MET A 233 49.06 1.62 -7.10
N ARG A 234 48.34 0.56 -7.48
CA ARG A 234 47.73 0.46 -8.81
C ARG A 234 46.39 1.18 -8.80
N SER A 235 46.22 2.16 -9.68
CA SER A 235 44.94 2.86 -9.91
C SER A 235 44.48 2.68 -11.36
N THR A 236 43.21 2.95 -11.65
CA THR A 236 42.71 2.98 -13.03
C THR A 236 43.45 4.06 -13.82
N CYS A 237 43.88 3.75 -15.04
CA CYS A 237 44.60 4.71 -15.87
C CYS A 237 43.72 5.94 -16.12
N ARG A 238 44.20 7.13 -15.75
CA ARG A 238 43.40 8.38 -15.82
C ARG A 238 43.03 8.76 -17.24
N ARG A 239 43.79 8.29 -18.23
CA ARG A 239 43.62 8.67 -19.64
C ARG A 239 42.66 7.76 -20.40
N CYS A 240 42.61 6.47 -20.10
CA CYS A 240 41.66 5.53 -20.74
C CYS A 240 40.51 5.11 -19.82
N GLY A 241 40.51 5.52 -18.55
CA GLY A 241 39.48 5.19 -17.57
C GLY A 241 39.33 3.69 -17.33
N GLY A 242 40.40 2.90 -17.50
CA GLY A 242 40.37 1.44 -17.35
C GLY A 242 40.16 0.65 -18.65
N LYS A 243 39.80 1.30 -19.76
CA LYS A 243 39.49 0.59 -21.03
C LYS A 243 40.71 0.02 -21.76
N GLY A 244 41.93 0.46 -21.42
CA GLY A 244 43.17 0.05 -22.09
C GLY A 244 43.36 0.65 -23.50
N SER A 245 42.31 1.20 -24.09
CA SER A 245 42.31 1.83 -25.41
C SER A 245 41.80 3.26 -25.36
N ILE A 246 42.27 4.09 -26.29
CA ILE A 246 41.84 5.48 -26.49
C ILE A 246 41.05 5.52 -27.80
N VAL A 247 39.82 6.01 -27.70
CA VAL A 247 38.96 6.26 -28.85
C VAL A 247 39.14 7.71 -29.27
N ASN A 248 39.81 7.92 -30.41
CA ASN A 248 40.04 9.28 -30.94
C ASN A 248 38.74 9.92 -31.44
N THR A 249 37.86 9.12 -32.06
CA THR A 249 36.60 9.58 -32.62
C THR A 249 35.45 8.83 -31.93
N PRO A 250 34.82 9.43 -30.90
CA PRO A 250 33.71 8.79 -30.22
C PRO A 250 32.54 8.62 -31.18
N CYS A 251 31.79 7.53 -31.02
CA CYS A 251 30.63 7.28 -31.87
C CYS A 251 29.59 8.40 -31.74
N ALA A 252 29.06 8.89 -32.86
CA ALA A 252 28.11 10.01 -32.86
C ALA A 252 26.81 9.70 -32.08
N LEU A 253 26.38 8.43 -32.09
CA LEU A 253 25.09 8.00 -31.54
C LEU A 253 25.14 7.74 -30.03
N CYS A 254 26.22 7.13 -29.52
CA CYS A 254 26.40 6.82 -28.10
C CYS A 254 27.42 7.73 -27.38
N ARG A 255 28.09 8.62 -28.11
CA ARG A 255 29.11 9.55 -27.60
C ARG A 255 30.22 8.86 -26.79
N GLY A 256 30.65 7.67 -27.22
CA GLY A 256 31.72 6.91 -26.54
C GLY A 256 31.28 5.98 -25.40
N SER A 257 29.98 5.95 -25.07
CA SER A 257 29.44 5.07 -24.02
C SER A 257 29.27 3.62 -24.46
N GLY A 258 29.13 3.36 -25.76
CA GLY A 258 28.87 2.03 -26.31
C GLY A 258 27.43 1.53 -26.12
N GLN A 259 26.59 2.25 -25.37
CA GLN A 259 25.19 1.90 -25.09
C GLN A 259 24.24 3.04 -25.45
N THR A 260 23.01 2.69 -25.81
CA THR A 260 21.99 3.65 -26.24
C THR A 260 20.63 3.23 -25.70
N LYS A 261 19.87 4.19 -25.17
CA LYS A 261 18.50 3.95 -24.70
C LYS A 261 17.59 3.63 -25.87
N LYS A 262 17.15 2.39 -25.97
CA LYS A 262 16.18 1.95 -26.96
C LYS A 262 14.87 1.60 -26.26
N ARG A 263 13.75 2.04 -26.85
CA ARG A 263 12.41 1.59 -26.42
C ARG A 263 12.20 0.19 -26.96
N GLN A 264 12.06 -0.78 -26.06
CA GLN A 264 11.76 -2.16 -26.38
C GLN A 264 10.37 -2.51 -25.83
N THR A 265 9.53 -3.12 -26.66
CA THR A 265 8.26 -3.71 -26.23
C THR A 265 8.53 -5.13 -25.73
N VAL A 266 8.13 -5.40 -24.49
CA VAL A 266 8.31 -6.68 -23.82
C VAL A 266 6.94 -7.24 -23.51
N THR A 267 6.71 -8.50 -23.87
CA THR A 267 5.50 -9.23 -23.49
C THR A 267 5.63 -9.73 -22.06
N VAL A 268 4.80 -9.20 -21.18
CA VAL A 268 4.76 -9.55 -19.75
C VAL A 268 3.65 -10.59 -19.56
N PRO A 269 3.97 -11.87 -19.31
CA PRO A 269 3.00 -12.85 -18.86
C PRO A 269 2.44 -12.48 -17.48
N VAL A 270 1.14 -12.20 -17.44
CA VAL A 270 0.39 -11.99 -16.20
C VAL A 270 -0.17 -13.34 -15.74
N PRO A 271 0.25 -13.87 -14.58
CA PRO A 271 -0.27 -15.12 -14.06
C PRO A 271 -1.76 -14.97 -13.70
N ALA A 272 -2.53 -16.05 -13.94
CA ALA A 272 -3.94 -16.09 -13.56
C ALA A 272 -4.10 -15.97 -12.04
N GLY A 273 -5.03 -15.11 -11.62
CA GLY A 273 -5.38 -14.90 -10.22
C GLY A 273 -4.52 -13.91 -9.47
N VAL A 274 -3.73 -13.10 -10.18
CA VAL A 274 -2.91 -12.02 -9.61
C VAL A 274 -3.76 -11.08 -8.75
N GLY A 275 -3.23 -10.68 -7.60
CA GLY A 275 -3.86 -9.72 -6.69
C GLY A 275 -3.51 -8.27 -7.03
N ASP A 276 -4.27 -7.33 -6.47
CA ASP A 276 -3.92 -5.91 -6.55
C ASP A 276 -2.67 -5.60 -5.72
N GLY A 277 -1.77 -4.77 -6.25
CA GLY A 277 -0.50 -4.42 -5.63
C GLY A 277 0.57 -5.52 -5.68
N GLN A 278 0.30 -6.63 -6.35
CA GLN A 278 1.25 -7.74 -6.43
C GLN A 278 2.40 -7.41 -7.38
N THR A 279 3.63 -7.71 -6.96
CA THR A 279 4.85 -7.47 -7.74
C THR A 279 5.41 -8.76 -8.32
N VAL A 280 5.70 -8.77 -9.63
CA VAL A 280 6.42 -9.85 -10.30
C VAL A 280 7.77 -9.36 -10.80
N ARG A 281 8.81 -10.19 -10.61
CA ARG A 281 10.16 -9.95 -11.09
C ARG A 281 10.34 -10.61 -12.45
N MET A 282 10.86 -9.88 -13.42
CA MET A 282 11.13 -10.37 -14.76
C MET A 282 12.50 -9.90 -15.23
N SER A 283 13.27 -10.80 -15.85
CA SER A 283 14.51 -10.46 -16.53
C SER A 283 14.20 -9.98 -17.95
N VAL A 284 14.66 -8.77 -18.30
CA VAL A 284 14.59 -8.25 -19.66
C VAL A 284 15.99 -7.86 -20.10
N GLY A 285 16.55 -8.64 -21.03
CA GLY A 285 17.93 -8.49 -21.46
C GLY A 285 18.89 -8.76 -20.28
N ARG A 286 19.73 -7.76 -19.96
CA ARG A 286 20.71 -7.84 -18.85
C ARG A 286 20.22 -7.22 -17.54
N ARG A 287 19.01 -6.66 -17.51
CA ARG A 287 18.42 -6.02 -16.33
C ARG A 287 17.22 -6.80 -15.84
N GLU A 288 16.96 -6.69 -14.55
CA GLU A 288 15.74 -7.20 -13.95
C GLU A 288 14.81 -6.03 -13.66
N ILE A 289 13.55 -6.20 -14.04
CA ILE A 289 12.49 -5.23 -13.81
C ILE A 289 11.50 -5.80 -12.80
N LEU A 290 10.95 -4.91 -11.97
CA LEU A 290 9.88 -5.23 -11.04
C LEU A 290 8.60 -4.63 -11.59
N ILE A 291 7.58 -5.46 -11.80
CA ILE A 291 6.29 -5.03 -12.34
C ILE A 291 5.26 -5.17 -11.24
N THR A 292 4.71 -4.05 -10.80
CA THR A 292 3.60 -4.00 -9.84
C THR A 292 2.29 -3.94 -10.61
N PHE A 293 1.42 -4.93 -10.39
CA PHE A 293 0.11 -4.96 -11.01
C PHE A 293 -0.91 -4.16 -10.21
N ARG A 294 -1.66 -3.30 -10.88
CA ARG A 294 -2.83 -2.61 -10.33
C ARG A 294 -4.08 -3.10 -11.02
N VAL A 295 -4.99 -3.71 -10.26
CA VAL A 295 -6.20 -4.31 -10.81
C VAL A 295 -7.36 -3.33 -10.69
N GLN A 296 -7.92 -2.94 -11.83
CA GLN A 296 -9.10 -2.07 -11.87
C GLN A 296 -10.32 -2.81 -11.31
N ARG A 297 -11.14 -2.08 -10.55
CA ARG A 297 -12.38 -2.60 -9.98
C ARG A 297 -13.39 -2.88 -11.09
N SER A 298 -14.02 -4.05 -11.08
CA SER A 298 -15.03 -4.39 -12.08
C SER A 298 -16.43 -3.93 -11.64
N PRO A 299 -17.33 -3.60 -12.58
CA PRO A 299 -18.71 -3.25 -12.26
C PRO A 299 -19.58 -4.48 -11.95
N VAL A 300 -19.22 -5.66 -12.46
CA VAL A 300 -20.03 -6.90 -12.34
C VAL A 300 -19.59 -7.77 -11.17
N PHE A 301 -18.27 -7.86 -10.95
CA PHE A 301 -17.64 -8.76 -9.99
C PHE A 301 -17.00 -7.99 -8.84
N ARG A 302 -17.24 -8.49 -7.62
CA ARG A 302 -16.54 -8.08 -6.39
C ARG A 302 -15.66 -9.25 -5.96
N ARG A 303 -14.34 -9.03 -5.85
CA ARG A 303 -13.41 -10.06 -5.41
C ARG A 303 -13.29 -10.06 -3.89
N ASP A 304 -13.36 -11.26 -3.33
CA ASP A 304 -13.07 -11.54 -1.92
C ASP A 304 -12.05 -12.69 -1.84
N GLY A 305 -10.77 -12.34 -1.73
CA GLY A 305 -9.68 -13.31 -1.76
C GLY A 305 -9.61 -14.09 -3.09
N ILE A 306 -9.93 -15.39 -3.02
CA ILE A 306 -10.03 -16.30 -4.18
C ILE A 306 -11.46 -16.44 -4.71
N ASN A 307 -12.44 -15.99 -3.92
CA ASN A 307 -13.85 -16.08 -4.24
C ASN A 307 -14.30 -14.80 -4.96
N ILE A 308 -15.39 -14.94 -5.71
CA ILE A 308 -15.98 -13.83 -6.47
C ILE A 308 -17.45 -13.72 -6.10
N HIS A 309 -17.93 -12.49 -5.97
CA HIS A 309 -19.33 -12.18 -5.81
C HIS A 309 -19.84 -11.44 -7.05
N SER A 310 -20.99 -11.86 -7.56
CA SER A 310 -21.72 -11.11 -8.60
C SER A 310 -23.18 -10.97 -8.24
N ASP A 311 -23.84 -9.97 -8.80
CA ASP A 311 -25.27 -9.77 -8.65
C ASP A 311 -25.98 -10.29 -9.91
N VAL A 312 -27.03 -11.10 -9.73
CA VAL A 312 -27.91 -11.55 -10.82
C VAL A 312 -29.32 -11.05 -10.57
N PHE A 313 -29.89 -10.43 -11.59
CA PHE A 313 -31.24 -9.88 -11.52
C PHE A 313 -32.26 -10.88 -12.05
N ILE A 314 -33.23 -11.23 -11.20
CA ILE A 314 -34.30 -12.18 -11.53
C ILE A 314 -35.66 -11.48 -11.50
N SER A 315 -36.64 -12.02 -12.23
CA SER A 315 -38.02 -11.53 -12.19
C SER A 315 -38.78 -12.05 -10.96
N ILE A 316 -39.85 -11.36 -10.57
CA ILE A 316 -40.74 -11.79 -9.48
C ILE A 316 -41.31 -13.19 -9.76
N ALA A 317 -41.73 -13.45 -11.01
CA ALA A 317 -42.25 -14.75 -11.40
C ALA A 317 -41.22 -15.87 -11.22
N GLN A 318 -39.96 -15.63 -11.61
CA GLN A 318 -38.87 -16.60 -11.40
C GLN A 318 -38.52 -16.78 -9.92
N ALA A 319 -38.63 -15.73 -9.10
CA ALA A 319 -38.39 -15.85 -7.66
C ALA A 319 -39.44 -16.75 -6.98
N ILE A 320 -40.71 -16.62 -7.36
CA ILE A 320 -41.82 -17.38 -6.77
C ILE A 320 -41.86 -18.81 -7.33
N LEU A 321 -41.92 -18.96 -8.65
CA LEU A 321 -42.14 -20.24 -9.32
C LEU A 321 -40.85 -21.06 -9.50
N GLY A 322 -39.69 -20.42 -9.34
CA GLY A 322 -38.41 -20.98 -9.75
C GLY A 322 -38.20 -20.89 -11.27
N GLY A 323 -37.07 -21.40 -11.73
CA GLY A 323 -36.73 -21.42 -13.16
C GLY A 323 -35.23 -21.46 -13.37
N THR A 324 -34.78 -20.91 -14.50
CA THR A 324 -33.35 -20.75 -14.80
C THR A 324 -33.02 -19.29 -15.08
N ALA A 325 -31.84 -18.86 -14.67
CA ALA A 325 -31.28 -17.56 -15.01
C ALA A 325 -29.84 -17.71 -15.50
N THR A 326 -29.38 -16.74 -16.28
CA THR A 326 -28.01 -16.69 -16.78
C THR A 326 -27.20 -15.70 -15.96
N ALA A 327 -26.11 -16.18 -15.37
CA ALA A 327 -25.13 -15.40 -14.66
C ALA A 327 -23.90 -15.18 -15.54
N GLN A 328 -23.28 -14.00 -15.46
CA GLN A 328 -21.97 -13.78 -16.06
C GLN A 328 -20.93 -14.48 -15.19
N GLY A 329 -20.32 -15.55 -15.70
CA GLY A 329 -19.15 -16.15 -15.08
C GLY A 329 -17.88 -15.51 -15.58
N LEU A 330 -16.76 -15.88 -14.95
CA LEU A 330 -15.46 -15.32 -15.30
C LEU A 330 -15.03 -15.75 -16.71
N TYR A 331 -15.06 -17.06 -16.99
CA TYR A 331 -14.65 -17.65 -18.27
C TYR A 331 -15.78 -17.73 -19.29
N GLU A 332 -16.96 -18.14 -18.82
CA GLU A 332 -18.15 -18.44 -19.62
C GLU A 332 -19.41 -17.92 -18.91
N THR A 333 -20.51 -17.77 -19.65
CA THR A 333 -21.83 -17.52 -19.06
C THR A 333 -22.39 -18.80 -18.45
N ILE A 334 -22.80 -18.75 -17.18
CA ILE A 334 -23.24 -19.92 -16.42
C ILE A 334 -24.76 -19.85 -16.26
N SER A 335 -25.47 -20.93 -16.62
CA SER A 335 -26.88 -21.09 -16.29
C SER A 335 -27.04 -21.59 -14.86
N ILE A 336 -27.80 -20.87 -14.05
CA ILE A 336 -28.12 -21.24 -12.67
C ILE A 336 -29.59 -21.62 -12.56
N VAL A 337 -29.85 -22.67 -11.79
CA VAL A 337 -31.21 -23.09 -11.43
C VAL A 337 -31.64 -22.30 -10.21
N ILE A 338 -32.77 -21.62 -10.32
CA ILE A 338 -33.39 -20.83 -9.26
C ILE A 338 -34.45 -21.73 -8.60
N PRO A 339 -34.30 -22.09 -7.32
CA PRO A 339 -35.33 -22.85 -6.63
C PRO A 339 -36.62 -22.01 -6.48
N PRO A 340 -37.79 -22.64 -6.38
CA PRO A 340 -39.03 -21.92 -6.08
C PRO A 340 -38.95 -21.25 -4.70
N ALA A 341 -39.71 -20.18 -4.52
CA ALA A 341 -39.72 -19.36 -3.30
C ALA A 341 -38.33 -18.79 -2.91
N CYS A 342 -37.55 -18.33 -3.90
CA CYS A 342 -36.29 -17.63 -3.66
C CYS A 342 -36.50 -16.28 -2.98
N GLN A 343 -35.72 -16.03 -1.94
CA GLN A 343 -35.70 -14.74 -1.25
C GLN A 343 -34.77 -13.74 -1.95
N ALA A 344 -35.03 -12.45 -1.72
CA ALA A 344 -34.11 -11.40 -2.13
C ALA A 344 -32.78 -11.53 -1.35
N ASP A 345 -31.66 -11.27 -2.03
CA ASP A 345 -30.29 -11.40 -1.53
C ASP A 345 -29.87 -12.82 -1.12
N GLN A 346 -30.66 -13.84 -1.46
CA GLN A 346 -30.24 -15.23 -1.32
C GLN A 346 -28.98 -15.48 -2.16
N VAL A 347 -28.02 -16.20 -1.57
CA VAL A 347 -26.74 -16.48 -2.20
C VAL A 347 -26.72 -17.91 -2.72
N ILE A 348 -26.46 -18.06 -4.02
CA ILE A 348 -26.17 -19.36 -4.64
C ILE A 348 -24.65 -19.47 -4.82
N CYS A 349 -24.07 -20.55 -4.27
CA CYS A 349 -22.64 -20.82 -4.39
C CYS A 349 -22.38 -21.76 -5.59
N LEU A 350 -21.58 -21.29 -6.54
CA LEU A 350 -21.08 -22.08 -7.66
C LEU A 350 -19.65 -22.52 -7.37
N GLN A 351 -19.50 -23.79 -7.00
CA GLN A 351 -18.22 -24.34 -6.59
C GLN A 351 -17.21 -24.37 -7.75
N GLY A 352 -15.97 -23.97 -7.48
CA GLY A 352 -14.86 -24.01 -8.44
C GLY A 352 -14.98 -23.06 -9.63
N LYS A 353 -15.93 -22.11 -9.62
CA LYS A 353 -16.13 -21.10 -10.67
C LYS A 353 -15.53 -19.73 -10.33
N GLY A 354 -14.75 -19.63 -9.26
CA GLY A 354 -14.06 -18.42 -8.81
C GLY A 354 -12.67 -18.23 -9.44
N ILE A 355 -11.79 -17.50 -8.73
CA ILE A 355 -10.45 -17.16 -9.23
C ILE A 355 -9.49 -18.33 -8.99
N ARG A 356 -8.62 -18.59 -9.96
CA ARG A 356 -7.54 -19.58 -9.81
C ARG A 356 -6.52 -19.11 -8.78
N ARG A 357 -6.09 -20.00 -7.88
CA ARG A 357 -5.00 -19.70 -6.94
C ARG A 357 -3.64 -19.82 -7.66
N MET A 358 -2.78 -18.81 -7.56
CA MET A 358 -1.55 -18.70 -8.38
C MET A 358 -0.62 -19.93 -8.32
N ASN A 359 -0.47 -20.55 -7.14
CA ASN A 359 0.46 -21.67 -6.93
C ASN A 359 -0.22 -23.04 -6.93
N SER A 360 -1.50 -23.13 -7.31
CA SER A 360 -2.21 -24.41 -7.34
C SER A 360 -3.16 -24.51 -8.52
N TYR A 361 -3.65 -25.72 -8.79
CA TYR A 361 -4.71 -25.92 -9.78
C TYR A 361 -6.11 -25.72 -9.19
N SER A 362 -6.21 -25.34 -7.91
CA SER A 362 -7.48 -25.08 -7.24
C SER A 362 -8.06 -23.72 -7.64
N TYR A 363 -9.39 -23.71 -7.79
CA TYR A 363 -10.21 -22.53 -8.04
C TYR A 363 -10.98 -22.19 -6.77
N GLY A 364 -11.22 -20.90 -6.54
CA GLY A 364 -12.20 -20.44 -5.56
C GLY A 364 -13.64 -20.64 -6.05
N ASP A 365 -14.58 -20.12 -5.28
CA ASP A 365 -16.01 -20.24 -5.54
C ASP A 365 -16.61 -18.92 -6.04
N HIS A 366 -17.71 -19.03 -6.77
CA HIS A 366 -18.46 -17.87 -7.26
C HIS A 366 -19.82 -17.80 -6.56
N TYR A 367 -19.98 -16.78 -5.71
CA TYR A 367 -21.20 -16.48 -5.00
C TYR A 367 -22.06 -15.53 -5.82
N VAL A 368 -23.24 -16.01 -6.21
CA VAL A 368 -24.22 -15.23 -6.94
C VAL A 368 -25.28 -14.72 -5.99
N HIS A 369 -25.36 -13.40 -5.83
CA HIS A 369 -26.39 -12.72 -5.05
C HIS A 369 -27.62 -12.49 -5.92
N ILE A 370 -28.75 -13.05 -5.53
CA ILE A 370 -30.01 -12.92 -6.25
C ILE A 370 -30.66 -11.59 -5.89
N LYS A 371 -30.92 -10.75 -6.89
CA LYS A 371 -31.67 -9.50 -6.73
C LYS A 371 -32.94 -9.53 -7.54
N ILE A 372 -34.08 -9.27 -6.90
CA ILE A 372 -35.38 -9.25 -7.59
C ILE A 372 -35.55 -7.89 -8.27
N ARG A 373 -35.70 -7.89 -9.60
CA ARG A 373 -35.95 -6.69 -10.39
C ARG A 373 -37.45 -6.54 -10.64
N VAL A 374 -38.06 -5.56 -9.99
CA VAL A 374 -39.46 -5.19 -10.20
C VAL A 374 -39.61 -4.38 -11.50
N PRO A 375 -40.49 -4.77 -12.44
CA PRO A 375 -40.71 -4.01 -13.67
C PRO A 375 -41.41 -2.66 -13.38
N LYS A 376 -40.93 -1.58 -14.02
CA LYS A 376 -41.51 -0.23 -13.84
C LYS A 376 -42.82 0.00 -14.60
N LYS A 377 -43.07 -0.79 -15.64
CA LYS A 377 -44.26 -0.69 -16.49
C LYS A 377 -44.88 -2.07 -16.62
N LEU A 378 -46.19 -2.13 -16.48
CA LEU A 378 -46.98 -3.36 -16.58
C LEU A 378 -48.07 -3.16 -17.63
N THR A 379 -48.34 -4.22 -18.40
CA THR A 379 -49.51 -4.25 -19.29
C THR A 379 -50.81 -4.37 -18.50
N ARG A 380 -51.95 -3.99 -19.09
CA ARG A 380 -53.27 -4.09 -18.44
C ARG A 380 -53.55 -5.51 -17.92
N ARG A 381 -53.19 -6.53 -18.70
CA ARG A 381 -53.31 -7.95 -18.33
C ARG A 381 -52.39 -8.36 -17.17
N GLN A 382 -51.14 -7.93 -17.17
CA GLN A 382 -50.22 -8.24 -16.07
C GLN A 382 -50.66 -7.58 -14.77
N ARG A 383 -51.17 -6.33 -14.85
CA ARG A 383 -51.69 -5.62 -13.68
C ARG A 383 -52.91 -6.30 -13.07
N SER A 384 -53.85 -6.77 -13.90
CA SER A 384 -55.03 -7.50 -13.38
C SER A 384 -54.64 -8.80 -12.66
N LEU A 385 -53.67 -9.56 -13.21
CA LEU A 385 -53.18 -10.80 -12.58
C LEU A 385 -52.46 -10.55 -11.24
N LEU A 386 -51.72 -9.45 -11.13
CA LEU A 386 -51.05 -9.10 -9.88
C LEU A 386 -52.05 -8.58 -8.82
N LEU A 387 -53.13 -7.93 -9.24
CA LEU A 387 -54.21 -7.54 -8.34
C LEU A 387 -54.94 -8.76 -7.77
N THR A 388 -55.27 -9.74 -8.63
CA THR A 388 -55.88 -10.99 -8.14
C THR A 388 -54.94 -11.75 -7.21
N TYR A 389 -53.64 -11.78 -7.49
CA TYR A 389 -52.66 -12.38 -6.57
C TYR A 389 -52.62 -11.67 -5.22
N ALA A 390 -52.70 -10.33 -5.22
CA ALA A 390 -52.69 -9.54 -3.98
C ALA A 390 -53.97 -9.71 -3.13
N GLU A 391 -55.11 -10.07 -3.73
CA GLU A 391 -56.34 -10.42 -3.00
C GLU A 391 -56.21 -11.75 -2.24
N ASP A 392 -55.48 -12.70 -2.81
CA ASP A 392 -55.25 -14.03 -2.24
C ASP A 392 -54.07 -14.07 -1.24
N GLU A 393 -53.19 -13.06 -1.28
CA GLU A 393 -51.99 -12.98 -0.43
C GLU A 393 -52.37 -12.71 1.04
N THR A 394 -52.03 -13.64 1.93
CA THR A 394 -52.41 -13.58 3.37
C THR A 394 -51.25 -13.23 4.30
N ASP A 395 -50.01 -13.31 3.81
CA ASP A 395 -48.79 -13.18 4.63
C ASP A 395 -48.27 -11.73 4.75
N VAL A 396 -48.86 -10.76 4.06
CA VAL A 396 -48.40 -9.37 4.06
C VAL A 396 -49.19 -8.52 5.05
N HIS A 397 -48.49 -7.88 5.98
CA HIS A 397 -49.07 -6.86 6.86
C HIS A 397 -49.12 -5.50 6.13
N GLY A 398 -50.25 -5.22 5.46
CA GLY A 398 -50.48 -3.95 4.76
C GLY A 398 -51.65 -4.01 3.78
N THR A 399 -51.86 -2.93 3.01
CA THR A 399 -52.87 -2.88 1.95
C THR A 399 -52.16 -2.73 0.60
N VAL A 400 -52.54 -3.54 -0.39
CA VAL A 400 -52.07 -3.37 -1.77
C VAL A 400 -53.12 -2.52 -2.49
N ASN A 401 -52.87 -1.22 -2.64
CA ASN A 401 -53.82 -0.26 -3.22
C ASN A 401 -55.21 -0.25 -2.55
N GLY A 402 -55.29 -0.43 -1.22
CA GLY A 402 -56.56 -0.42 -0.49
C GLY A 402 -57.40 -1.69 -0.61
N VAL A 403 -56.83 -2.75 -1.21
CA VAL A 403 -57.42 -4.09 -1.21
C VAL A 403 -57.06 -4.75 0.12
N ASP A 404 -58.01 -4.74 1.06
CA ASP A 404 -57.89 -5.45 2.33
C ASP A 404 -58.60 -6.81 2.21
N ALA A 405 -57.88 -7.91 2.36
CA ALA A 405 -58.49 -9.25 2.46
C ALA A 405 -59.52 -9.35 3.60
N SER A 406 -59.46 -8.45 4.59
CA SER A 406 -60.40 -8.39 5.72
C SER A 406 -61.82 -7.93 5.36
N LYS A 407 -62.05 -7.33 4.17
CA LYS A 407 -63.37 -6.85 3.75
C LYS A 407 -64.18 -7.85 2.90
N GLY A 408 -63.59 -8.95 2.45
CA GLY A 408 -64.24 -9.93 1.56
C GLY A 408 -65.13 -10.99 2.23
N LYS A 409 -65.15 -11.09 3.56
CA LYS A 409 -65.87 -12.15 4.31
C LYS A 409 -67.19 -11.72 4.96
N ARG A 410 -67.85 -10.67 4.45
CA ARG A 410 -69.22 -10.31 4.87
C ARG A 410 -70.18 -10.22 3.69
N GLY A 411 -71.09 -11.19 3.62
CA GLY A 411 -72.45 -10.95 3.16
C GLY A 411 -72.75 -11.26 1.70
N SER A 412 -73.09 -12.52 1.45
CA SER A 412 -74.06 -12.88 0.43
C SER A 412 -75.40 -12.15 0.68
N SER A 413 -75.73 -11.16 -0.15
CA SER A 413 -77.11 -10.76 -0.41
C SER A 413 -77.18 -9.93 -1.68
N ALA A 414 -77.81 -10.48 -2.72
CA ALA A 414 -78.40 -9.69 -3.80
C ALA A 414 -79.42 -8.69 -3.21
N PRO A 415 -79.66 -7.55 -3.88
CA PRO A 415 -80.83 -7.51 -4.77
C PRO A 415 -80.58 -6.75 -6.08
N GLY A 416 -81.49 -6.96 -7.04
CA GLY A 416 -81.37 -6.51 -8.42
C GLY A 416 -81.83 -5.08 -8.73
N SER A 417 -81.48 -4.70 -9.97
CA SER A 417 -82.10 -3.73 -10.90
C SER A 417 -82.52 -2.35 -10.40
N LYS A 418 -81.81 -1.30 -10.88
CA LYS A 418 -82.40 -0.31 -11.80
C LYS A 418 -81.33 0.57 -12.45
N SER A 419 -81.50 0.75 -13.74
CA SER A 419 -80.80 1.68 -14.64
C SER A 419 -81.04 3.14 -14.27
N THR A 420 -79.99 3.96 -14.30
CA THR A 420 -80.03 5.29 -14.95
C THR A 420 -78.61 5.79 -15.21
N SER A 421 -78.38 6.10 -16.48
CA SER A 421 -77.33 6.93 -17.05
C SER A 421 -77.13 8.24 -16.31
N SER A 422 -75.88 8.60 -16.01
CA SER A 422 -75.28 9.93 -16.25
C SER A 422 -73.89 10.02 -15.60
N GLU A 423 -73.02 10.82 -16.22
CA GLU A 423 -71.71 11.30 -15.72
C GLU A 423 -70.45 10.48 -16.08
N GLU A 424 -70.25 10.29 -17.39
CA GLU A 424 -69.00 10.76 -17.99
C GLU A 424 -68.90 12.28 -17.81
N GLN A 425 -68.16 12.78 -16.83
CA GLN A 425 -67.54 14.12 -16.84
C GLN A 425 -66.70 14.39 -15.57
N GLN A 426 -65.54 13.74 -15.45
CA GLN A 426 -64.46 14.26 -14.59
C GLN A 426 -63.11 13.59 -14.88
N ASP A 427 -62.67 13.58 -16.14
CA ASP A 427 -61.26 13.27 -16.48
C ASP A 427 -60.85 13.89 -17.84
N LYS A 428 -61.12 15.19 -17.99
CA LYS A 428 -60.64 15.97 -19.15
C LYS A 428 -60.15 17.38 -18.79
N LYS A 429 -59.66 17.56 -17.55
CA LYS A 429 -59.15 18.84 -17.08
C LYS A 429 -57.84 18.71 -16.29
N GLN A 430 -56.87 17.97 -16.84
CA GLN A 430 -55.49 17.99 -16.34
C GLN A 430 -54.41 17.64 -17.40
N GLU A 431 -54.67 17.90 -18.69
CA GLU A 431 -53.67 17.72 -19.77
C GLU A 431 -53.49 18.97 -20.66
N LYS A 432 -53.72 20.19 -20.15
CA LYS A 432 -53.56 21.43 -20.94
C LYS A 432 -52.71 22.55 -20.32
N GLU A 433 -51.91 22.29 -19.29
CA GLU A 433 -51.04 23.34 -18.70
C GLU A 433 -49.52 23.16 -18.86
N GLU A 434 -49.00 22.04 -19.39
CA GLU A 434 -47.54 21.88 -19.56
C GLU A 434 -46.99 22.26 -20.95
N GLY A 435 -47.82 22.80 -21.84
CA GLY A 435 -47.39 23.27 -23.17
C GLY A 435 -46.90 24.73 -23.22
N GLY A 436 -47.00 25.48 -22.13
CA GLY A 436 -46.87 26.95 -22.12
C GLY A 436 -45.51 27.53 -21.71
N PHE A 437 -44.61 26.73 -21.13
CA PHE A 437 -43.36 27.28 -20.56
C PHE A 437 -42.17 27.17 -21.52
N LEU A 438 -42.07 26.08 -22.29
CA LEU A 438 -40.96 25.84 -23.23
C LEU A 438 -41.07 26.66 -24.54
N SER A 439 -42.25 27.20 -24.85
CA SER A 439 -42.45 28.10 -26.00
C SER A 439 -42.07 29.56 -25.70
N LYS A 440 -42.00 29.97 -24.42
CA LYS A 440 -41.56 31.32 -24.01
C LYS A 440 -40.03 31.49 -23.94
N LEU A 441 -39.28 30.41 -23.74
CA LEU A 441 -37.79 30.46 -23.69
C LEU A 441 -37.13 30.56 -25.07
N LYS A 442 -37.83 30.22 -26.16
CA LYS A 442 -37.29 30.28 -27.53
C LYS A 442 -37.35 31.67 -28.18
N LYS A 443 -37.95 32.67 -27.51
CA LYS A 443 -38.03 34.07 -27.98
C LYS A 443 -37.00 35.02 -27.33
N PHE A 444 -36.14 34.54 -26.44
CA PHE A 444 -35.14 35.37 -25.75
C PHE A 444 -33.67 35.08 -26.14
N PHE A 445 -33.42 34.12 -27.04
CA PHE A 445 -32.07 33.79 -27.53
C PHE A 445 -31.97 33.76 -29.07
N SER A 446 -32.70 34.67 -29.75
CA SER A 446 -32.44 34.99 -31.16
C SER A 446 -32.05 36.44 -31.31
#